data_AF-A0A414F9V5-F1
#
_entry.id   AF-A0A414F9V5-F1
#
_cell.length_a   1.000
_cell.length_b   1.000
_cell.length_c   1.000
_cell.angle_alpha   90.00
_cell.angle_beta   90.00
_cell.angle_gamma   90.00
#
_symmetry.space_group_name_H-M   'P 1'
#
loop_
_entity.id
_entity.type
_entity.pdbx_description
1 polymer ?
#
loop_
_entity_poly.entity_id
_entity_poly.type
_entity_poly.pdbx_seq_one_letter_code
_entity_poly.pdbx_strand_id
1 'polypeptide(L)'
;LADFQNSDFISAENQTVKFDDPTLEFTHRTARVAIDLKPGTGFTSVAGATVSLVSLSADNGNPTAIKTYNASGNTYEALTAPQTVVAGK
;
A
#
# COMPACT_ATOMS: atom_id res chain seq x y z
N LEU A 1 1.54 -10.08 6.79
CA LEU A 1 1.55 -8.87 7.65
C LEU A 1 2.94 -8.23 7.74
N ALA A 2 3.98 -8.92 8.20
CA ALA A 2 5.33 -8.34 8.33
C ALA A 2 5.85 -7.70 7.02
N ASP A 3 5.72 -8.40 5.89
CA ASP A 3 6.09 -7.85 4.58
C ASP A 3 5.35 -6.56 4.22
N PHE A 4 4.08 -6.44 4.60
CA PHE A 4 3.27 -5.25 4.33
C PHE A 4 3.69 -4.09 5.22
N GLN A 5 3.85 -4.34 6.53
CA GLN A 5 4.31 -3.31 7.47
C GLN A 5 5.72 -2.81 7.14
N ASN A 6 6.63 -3.72 6.76
CA ASN A 6 7.98 -3.38 6.33
C ASN A 6 8.02 -2.61 4.99
N SER A 7 6.92 -2.61 4.24
CA SER A 7 6.78 -1.85 3.01
C SER A 7 6.21 -0.44 3.22
N ASP A 8 5.83 -0.07 4.45
CA ASP A 8 5.30 1.26 4.75
C ASP A 8 6.44 2.23 5.11
N PHE A 9 6.92 2.95 4.09
CA PHE A 9 7.95 3.96 4.27
C PHE A 9 7.32 5.26 4.77
N ILE A 10 7.73 5.68 5.96
CA ILE A 10 7.40 6.99 6.54
C ILE A 10 8.67 7.83 6.69
N SER A 11 8.56 9.13 6.56
CA SER A 11 9.71 10.05 6.69
C SER A 11 9.33 11.33 7.41
N ALA A 12 10.25 11.84 8.23
CA ALA A 12 10.21 13.19 8.77
C ALA A 12 11.36 13.97 8.10
N GLU A 13 11.03 14.78 7.10
CA GLU A 13 12.01 15.52 6.29
C GLU A 13 11.78 17.03 6.43
N ASN A 14 12.87 17.82 6.36
CA ASN A 14 12.84 19.29 6.34
C ASN A 14 12.12 19.94 7.54
N GLN A 15 12.28 19.37 8.74
CA GLN A 15 11.71 19.91 9.98
C GLN A 15 12.79 20.49 10.90
N THR A 16 12.47 21.63 11.53
CA THR A 16 13.29 22.21 12.60
C THR A 16 12.89 21.61 13.93
N VAL A 17 13.80 20.86 14.56
CA VAL A 17 13.58 20.25 15.87
C VAL A 17 14.13 21.15 16.96
N LYS A 18 13.36 21.37 18.03
CA LYS A 18 13.80 22.12 19.21
C LYS A 18 14.44 21.18 20.23
N PHE A 19 15.50 21.63 20.89
CA PHE A 19 16.22 20.82 21.87
C PHE A 19 15.35 20.47 23.09
N ASP A 20 14.59 21.45 23.61
CA ASP A 20 13.79 21.27 24.82
C ASP A 20 12.48 20.48 24.60
N ASP A 21 12.07 20.31 23.33
CA ASP A 21 10.87 19.56 22.95
C ASP A 21 11.07 18.93 21.55
N PRO A 22 11.85 17.84 21.44
CA PRO A 22 12.22 17.28 20.16
C PRO A 22 11.09 16.40 19.61
N THR A 23 10.24 16.98 18.75
CA THR A 23 9.20 16.26 18.03
C THR A 23 9.55 16.10 16.54
N LEU A 24 9.28 14.91 15.99
CA LEU A 24 9.32 14.61 14.56
C LEU A 24 7.92 14.26 14.07
N GLU A 25 7.46 14.92 13.02
CA GLU A 25 6.21 14.58 12.35
C GLU A 25 6.50 13.71 11.12
N PHE A 26 5.98 12.48 11.11
CA PHE A 26 6.20 11.55 10.01
C PHE A 26 5.02 11.57 9.03
N THR A 27 5.33 11.53 7.75
CA THR A 27 4.34 11.34 6.68
C THR A 27 4.59 10.03 5.95
N HIS A 28 3.51 9.36 5.52
CA HIS A 28 3.64 8.21 4.63
C HIS A 28 4.16 8.67 3.28
N ARG A 29 5.22 8.01 2.81
CA ARG A 29 5.70 8.17 1.46
C ARG A 29 5.00 7.23 0.48
N THR A 30 4.33 6.20 0.96
CA THR A 30 3.59 5.24 0.14
C THR A 30 2.17 5.74 -0.17
N ALA A 31 1.61 5.26 -1.28
CA ALA A 31 0.17 5.29 -1.53
C ALA A 31 -0.45 3.94 -1.16
N ARG A 32 -1.58 3.98 -0.45
CA ARG A 32 -2.34 2.78 -0.03
C ARG A 32 -3.42 2.44 -1.06
N VAL A 33 -3.46 1.17 -1.46
CA VAL A 33 -4.51 0.62 -2.31
C VAL A 33 -5.32 -0.38 -1.49
N ALA A 34 -6.61 -0.13 -1.34
CA ALA A 34 -7.57 -1.05 -0.73
C ALA A 34 -8.41 -1.73 -1.82
N ILE A 35 -8.56 -3.05 -1.74
CA ILE A 35 -9.22 -3.87 -2.74
C ILE A 35 -10.27 -4.72 -2.05
N ASP A 36 -11.53 -4.48 -2.39
CA ASP A 36 -12.66 -5.29 -1.91
C ASP A 36 -13.15 -6.23 -3.01
N LEU A 37 -12.95 -7.53 -2.81
CA LEU A 37 -13.47 -8.54 -3.74
C LEU A 37 -14.95 -8.81 -3.47
N LYS A 38 -15.74 -8.79 -4.54
CA LYS A 38 -17.16 -9.17 -4.52
C LYS A 38 -17.40 -10.29 -5.53
N PRO A 39 -18.23 -11.30 -5.19
CA PRO A 39 -18.62 -12.31 -6.17
C PRO A 39 -19.29 -11.65 -7.37
N GLY A 40 -18.83 -11.98 -8.57
CA GLY A 40 -19.48 -11.59 -9.81
C GLY A 40 -20.72 -12.45 -10.09
N THR A 41 -21.46 -12.10 -11.15
CA THR A 41 -22.59 -12.91 -11.63
C THR A 41 -22.16 -14.36 -11.88
N GLY A 42 -22.91 -15.32 -11.34
CA GLY A 42 -22.61 -16.76 -11.45
C GLY A 42 -21.65 -17.30 -10.37
N PHE A 43 -21.13 -16.45 -9.48
CA PHE A 43 -20.28 -16.85 -8.36
C PHE A 43 -20.96 -16.54 -7.02
N THR A 44 -20.84 -17.45 -6.06
CA THR A 44 -21.36 -17.27 -4.69
C THR A 44 -20.30 -16.83 -3.70
N SER A 45 -19.01 -16.95 -4.06
CA SER A 45 -17.88 -16.66 -3.18
C SER A 45 -16.63 -16.30 -3.99
N VAL A 46 -15.72 -15.58 -3.34
CA VAL A 46 -14.35 -15.26 -3.82
C VAL A 46 -13.28 -15.86 -2.90
N ALA A 47 -13.66 -16.78 -2.01
CA ALA A 47 -12.73 -17.45 -1.11
C ALA A 47 -11.64 -18.19 -1.90
N GLY A 48 -10.38 -18.04 -1.47
CA GLY A 48 -9.22 -18.62 -2.15
C GLY A 48 -8.72 -17.85 -3.37
N ALA A 49 -9.36 -16.73 -3.74
CA ALA A 49 -8.83 -15.85 -4.78
C ALA A 49 -7.45 -15.28 -4.39
N THR A 50 -6.55 -15.19 -5.37
CA THR A 50 -5.28 -14.48 -5.22
C THR A 50 -5.40 -13.11 -5.89
N VAL A 51 -4.92 -12.07 -5.22
CA VAL A 51 -4.90 -10.70 -5.74
C VAL A 51 -3.46 -10.31 -6.06
N SER A 52 -3.22 -9.73 -7.23
CA SER A 52 -1.92 -9.18 -7.63
C SER A 52 -2.13 -7.83 -8.30
N LEU A 53 -1.26 -6.88 -7.99
CA LEU A 53 -1.18 -5.59 -8.67
C LEU A 53 0.05 -5.62 -9.58
N VAL A 54 -0.17 -5.51 -10.89
CA VAL A 54 0.87 -5.57 -11.91
C VAL A 54 1.00 -4.23 -12.61
N SER A 55 2.15 -3.97 -13.22
CA SER A 55 2.46 -2.74 -13.96
C SER A 55 2.41 -1.46 -13.12
N LEU A 56 2.49 -1.58 -11.80
CA LEU A 56 2.69 -0.46 -10.89
C LEU A 56 4.18 -0.35 -10.55
N SER A 57 4.66 0.88 -10.42
CA SER A 57 6.05 1.18 -10.12
C SER A 57 6.36 1.02 -8.62
N ALA A 58 7.53 0.43 -8.36
CA ALA A 58 8.22 0.36 -7.07
C ALA A 58 9.45 1.31 -7.06
N ASP A 59 9.54 2.22 -8.03
CA ASP A 59 10.69 3.10 -8.23
C ASP A 59 10.91 3.99 -7.01
N ASN A 60 12.15 4.44 -6.85
CA ASN A 60 12.63 5.17 -5.67
C ASN A 60 12.52 4.39 -4.35
N GLY A 61 12.42 3.06 -4.42
CA GLY A 61 12.51 2.16 -3.27
C GLY A 61 11.31 2.23 -2.33
N ASN A 62 10.15 2.64 -2.83
CA ASN A 62 9.01 3.02 -2.01
C ASN A 62 7.71 2.45 -2.56
N PRO A 63 7.32 1.20 -2.25
CA PRO A 63 8.10 0.18 -1.54
C PRO A 63 9.08 -0.57 -2.46
N THR A 64 10.04 -1.31 -1.90
CA THR A 64 10.98 -2.18 -2.66
C THR A 64 10.28 -3.22 -3.55
N ALA A 65 9.12 -3.71 -3.10
CA ALA A 65 8.27 -4.62 -3.87
C ALA A 65 6.80 -4.38 -3.50
N ILE A 66 5.91 -4.50 -4.48
CA ILE A 66 4.47 -4.40 -4.28
C ILE A 66 3.95 -5.78 -3.92
N LYS A 67 3.48 -5.94 -2.68
CA LYS A 67 2.91 -7.18 -2.17
C LYS A 67 1.49 -6.92 -1.68
N THR A 68 0.56 -7.73 -2.16
CA THR A 68 -0.81 -7.75 -1.65
C THR A 68 -0.86 -8.54 -0.35
N TYR A 69 -1.64 -8.04 0.59
CA TYR A 69 -1.87 -8.63 1.90
C TYR A 69 -3.38 -8.77 2.11
N ASN A 70 -3.84 -9.97 2.51
CA ASN A 70 -5.24 -10.17 2.92
C ASN A 70 -5.42 -9.51 4.30
N ALA A 71 -6.13 -8.39 4.34
CA ALA A 71 -6.36 -7.65 5.58
C ALA A 71 -7.42 -8.32 6.44
N SER A 72 -8.53 -8.72 5.81
CA SER A 72 -9.57 -9.54 6.42
C SER A 72 -10.57 -10.00 5.36
N GLY A 73 -11.13 -11.20 5.50
CA GLY A 73 -12.18 -11.70 4.61
C GLY A 73 -11.83 -11.54 3.14
N ASN A 74 -12.60 -10.71 2.43
CA ASN A 74 -12.45 -10.43 1.00
C ASN A 74 -11.70 -9.13 0.69
N THR A 75 -11.16 -8.47 1.72
CA THR A 75 -10.45 -7.20 1.62
C THR A 75 -8.94 -7.42 1.63
N TYR A 76 -8.28 -6.81 0.66
CA TYR A 76 -6.83 -6.84 0.49
C TYR A 76 -6.27 -5.43 0.49
N GLU A 77 -5.02 -5.31 0.90
CA GLU A 77 -4.27 -4.06 0.85
C GLU A 77 -2.92 -4.26 0.19
N ALA A 78 -2.42 -3.19 -0.41
CA ALA A 78 -1.05 -3.08 -0.88
C ALA A 78 -0.56 -1.63 -0.73
N LEU A 79 0.76 -1.48 -0.63
CA LEU A 79 1.43 -0.19 -0.67
C LEU A 79 2.19 -0.07 -1.99
N THR A 80 2.23 1.15 -2.53
CA THR A 80 2.82 1.47 -3.83
C THR A 80 3.55 2.81 -3.77
N ALA A 81 4.43 3.08 -4.73
CA ALA A 81 4.92 4.44 -4.93
C ALA A 81 3.76 5.34 -5.35
N PRO A 82 3.66 6.60 -4.84
CA PRO A 82 2.73 7.57 -5.39
C PRO A 82 2.97 7.74 -6.89
N GLN A 83 1.97 7.43 -7.69
CA GLN A 83 2.09 7.40 -9.14
C GLN A 83 0.74 7.68 -9.82
N THR A 84 0.79 8.19 -11.04
CA THR A 84 -0.40 8.34 -11.89
C THR A 84 -0.67 7.03 -12.61
N VAL A 85 -1.84 6.44 -12.37
CA VAL A 85 -2.29 5.24 -13.06
C VAL A 85 -3.21 5.65 -14.20
N VAL A 86 -2.86 5.27 -15.42
CA VAL A 86 -3.72 5.49 -16.60
C VAL A 86 -4.87 4.50 -16.58
N ALA A 87 -6.05 4.95 -16.99
CA ALA A 87 -7.18 4.05 -17.18
C ALA A 87 -6.83 2.97 -18.21
N GLY A 88 -7.12 1.71 -17.89
CA GLY A 88 -7.06 0.62 -18.86
C GLY A 88 -8.05 0.87 -20.00
N LYS A 89 -7.65 0.52 -21.23
CA LYS A 89 -8.56 0.51 -22.39
C LYS A 89 -9.47 -0.70 -22.38
#